data_AF-A0A831TQ38-F1
#
_entry.id   AF-A0A831TQ38-F1
#
_cell.length_a   1.000
_cell.length_b   1.000
_cell.length_c   1.000
_cell.angle_alpha   90.00
_cell.angle_beta   90.00
_cell.angle_gamma   90.00
#
_symmetry.space_group_name_H-M   'P 1'
#
loop_
_entity.id
_entity.type
_entity.pdbx_description
1 polymer ?
#
loop_
_entity_poly.entity_id
_entity_poly.type
_entity_poly.pdbx_seq_one_letter_code
_entity_poly.pdbx_strand_id
1 'polypeptide(L)' 'MSRQQTLRRLLGLLTLAAAALAAYFSYKVFAYIVNMEPGSLESYTWWMQALVFILFILTAAYVLVATYRRRV' A
#
# COMPACT_ATOMS: atom_id res chain seq x y z
N MET A 1 -22.98 -14.32 10.20
CA MET A 1 -21.76 -14.34 9.34
C MET A 1 -20.69 -15.17 10.02
N SER A 2 -19.95 -16.01 9.28
CA SER A 2 -18.87 -16.80 9.87
C SER A 2 -17.66 -15.92 10.19
N ARG A 3 -16.93 -16.19 11.28
CA ARG A 3 -15.71 -15.43 11.67
C ARG A 3 -14.71 -15.34 10.51
N GLN A 4 -14.62 -16.37 9.68
CA GLN A 4 -13.77 -16.40 8.49
C GLN A 4 -14.18 -15.39 7.41
N GLN A 5 -15.49 -15.17 7.21
CA GLN A 5 -15.98 -14.17 6.25
C GLN A 5 -15.68 -12.73 6.70
N THR A 6 -15.83 -12.45 7.99
CA THR A 6 -15.52 -11.12 8.56
C THR A 6 -14.03 -10.80 8.41
N LEU A 7 -13.14 -11.75 8.74
CA LEU A 7 -11.69 -11.57 8.58
C LEU A 7 -11.29 -11.32 7.12
N ARG A 8 -11.86 -12.06 6.17
CA ARG A 8 -11.59 -11.84 4.73
C ARG A 8 -12.02 -10.45 4.26
N ARG A 9 -13.18 -9.97 4.72
CA ARG A 9 -13.67 -8.62 4.38
C ARG A 9 -12.78 -7.53 4.97
N LEU A 10 -12.37 -7.68 6.23
CA LEU A 10 -11.46 -6.73 6.87
C LEU A 10 -10.12 -6.66 6.15
N LEU A 11 -9.52 -7.81 5.80
CA LEU A 11 -8.29 -7.85 5.01
C LEU A 11 -8.46 -7.18 3.65
N GLY A 12 -9.57 -7.45 2.95
CA GLY A 12 -9.87 -6.80 1.67
C GLY A 12 -9.99 -5.27 1.79
N LEU A 13 -10.66 -4.77 2.83
CA LEU A 13 -10.76 -3.33 3.10
C LEU A 13 -9.40 -2.71 3.41
N LEU A 14 -8.57 -3.38 4.20
CA LEU A 14 -7.21 -2.92 4.49
C LEU A 14 -6.34 -2.88 3.23
N THR A 15 -6.45 -3.88 2.34
CA THR A 15 -5.76 -3.89 1.05
C THR A 15 -6.21 -2.72 0.17
N LEU A 16 -7.52 -2.44 0.10
CA LEU A 16 -8.05 -1.31 -0.66
C LEU A 16 -7.54 0.04 -0.11
N ALA A 17 -7.56 0.21 1.22
CA ALA A 17 -7.04 1.42 1.86
C ALA A 17 -5.54 1.61 1.58
N ALA A 18 -4.75 0.54 1.71
CA ALA A 18 -3.32 0.57 1.40
C ALA A 18 -3.05 0.85 -0.09
N ALA A 19 -3.86 0.31 -1.00
CA ALA A 19 -3.74 0.61 -2.43
C ALA A 19 -4.05 2.07 -2.76
N ALA A 20 -5.08 2.65 -2.13
CA ALA A 20 -5.41 4.07 -2.27
C ALA A 20 -4.28 4.97 -1.75
N LEU A 21 -3.71 4.63 -0.58
CA LEU A 21 -2.53 5.33 -0.05
C LEU A 21 -1.34 5.21 -0.99
N ALA A 22 -1.04 4.00 -1.51
CA ALA A 22 0.04 3.79 -2.46
C ALA A 22 -0.10 4.67 -3.71
N ALA A 23 -1.32 4.80 -4.24
CA ALA A 23 -1.61 5.68 -5.38
C ALA A 23 -1.36 7.15 -5.04
N TYR A 24 -1.82 7.61 -3.87
CA TYR A 24 -1.59 8.98 -3.39
C TYR A 24 -0.10 9.30 -3.23
N PHE A 25 0.66 8.43 -2.57
CA PHE A 25 2.10 8.63 -2.38
C PHE A 25 2.87 8.53 -3.70
N SER A 26 2.46 7.64 -4.61
CA SER A 26 3.03 7.57 -5.96
C SER A 26 2.84 8.88 -6.71
N TYR A 27 1.64 9.47 -6.63
CA TYR A 27 1.37 10.79 -7.21
C TYR A 27 2.29 11.86 -6.61
N LYS A 28 2.44 11.92 -5.28
CA LYS A 28 3.30 12.93 -4.62
C LYS A 28 4.77 12.80 -5.01
N VAL A 29 5.28 11.57 -5.05
CA VAL A 29 6.65 11.28 -5.52
C VAL A 29 6.82 11.72 -6.96
N PHE A 30 5.88 11.36 -7.85
CA PHE A 30 5.95 11.73 -9.25
C PHE A 30 5.90 13.25 -9.44
N ALA A 31 4.94 13.92 -8.81
CA ALA A 31 4.76 15.36 -8.88
C ALA A 31 6.02 16.13 -8.43
N TYR A 32 6.75 15.62 -7.42
CA TYR A 32 8.04 16.16 -7.03
C TYR A 32 9.11 15.96 -8.10
N ILE A 33 9.26 14.74 -8.64
CA ILE A 33 10.27 14.40 -9.66
C ILE A 33 10.12 15.25 -10.92
N VAL A 34 8.88 15.47 -11.36
CA VAL A 34 8.59 16.27 -12.56
C VAL A 34 8.45 17.77 -12.27
N ASN A 35 8.78 18.22 -11.06
CA ASN A 35 8.66 19.61 -10.61
C ASN A 35 7.26 20.22 -10.84
N MET A 36 6.19 19.41 -10.74
CA MET A 36 4.81 19.87 -10.84
C MET A 36 4.31 20.56 -9.57
N GLU A 37 4.79 20.13 -8.39
CA GLU A 37 4.46 20.73 -7.11
C GLU A 37 5.75 21.15 -6.38
N PRO A 38 5.79 22.32 -5.72
CA PRO A 38 6.91 22.70 -4.88
C PRO A 38 6.99 21.76 -3.67
N GLY A 39 8.20 21.30 -3.36
CA GLY A 39 8.44 20.43 -2.21
C GLY A 39 9.89 20.52 -1.73
N SER A 40 10.12 20.07 -0.50
CA SER A 40 11.47 19.90 0.03
C SER A 40 11.98 18.47 -0.21
N LEU A 41 13.30 18.29 -0.23
CA LEU A 41 13.93 16.96 -0.27
C LEU A 41 13.46 16.08 0.89
N GLU A 42 13.23 16.67 2.06
CA GLU A 42 12.69 15.99 3.24
C GLU A 42 11.28 15.44 2.97
N SER A 43 10.39 16.24 2.39
CA SER A 43 9.02 15.81 2.04
C SER A 43 9.03 14.67 1.02
N TYR A 44 9.87 14.80 0.00
CA TYR A 44 10.09 13.74 -1.00
C TYR A 44 10.56 12.43 -0.36
N THR A 45 11.55 12.52 0.54
CA THR A 45 12.10 11.35 1.24
C THR A 45 11.02 10.68 2.08
N TRP A 46 10.20 11.46 2.79
CA TRP A 46 9.09 10.94 3.58
C TRP A 46 8.03 10.25 2.70
N TRP A 47 7.62 10.85 1.59
CA TRP A 47 6.67 10.23 0.65
C TRP A 47 7.21 8.93 0.06
N MET A 48 8.50 8.90 -0.32
CA MET A 48 9.17 7.71 -0.82
C MET A 48 9.23 6.59 0.22
N GLN A 49 9.63 6.90 1.46
CA GLN A 49 9.67 5.91 2.54
C GLN A 49 8.28 5.34 2.83
N ALA A 50 7.26 6.19 2.93
CA ALA A 50 5.88 5.76 3.11
C ALA A 50 5.42 4.84 1.96
N LEU A 51 5.70 5.22 0.71
CA LEU A 51 5.36 4.41 -0.46
C LEU A 51 6.01 3.02 -0.41
N VAL A 52 7.32 2.95 -0.10
CA VAL A 52 8.04 1.68 0.00
C VAL A 52 7.43 0.78 1.07
N PHE A 53 7.12 1.33 2.26
CA PHE A 53 6.49 0.54 3.32
C PHE A 53 5.10 0.04 2.93
N ILE A 54 4.28 0.86 2.29
CA ILE A 54 2.94 0.45 1.84
C ILE A 54 3.04 -0.67 0.81
N LEU A 55 3.93 -0.53 -0.19
CA LEU A 55 4.15 -1.55 -1.21
C LEU A 55 4.69 -2.85 -0.61
N PHE A 56 5.59 -2.76 0.36
CA PHE A 56 6.09 -3.92 1.09
C PHE A 56 4.96 -4.65 1.83
N ILE A 57 4.11 -3.93 2.57
CA ILE A 57 2.96 -4.51 3.29
C ILE A 57 1.98 -5.17 2.32
N LEU A 58 1.64 -4.51 1.21
CA LEU A 58 0.75 -5.06 0.18
C LEU A 58 1.33 -6.34 -0.43
N THR A 59 2.63 -6.33 -0.75
CA THR A 59 3.32 -7.50 -1.32
C THR A 59 3.38 -8.65 -0.32
N ALA A 60 3.75 -8.38 0.93
CA ALA A 60 3.78 -9.38 2.00
C ALA A 60 2.39 -9.98 2.25
N ALA A 61 1.35 -9.15 2.31
CA ALA A 61 -0.04 -9.61 2.44
C ALA A 61 -0.46 -10.51 1.26
N TYR A 62 -0.12 -10.12 0.03
CA TYR A 62 -0.37 -10.94 -1.15
C TYR A 62 0.34 -12.29 -1.08
N VAL A 63 1.64 -12.30 -0.78
CA VAL A 63 2.45 -13.53 -0.67
C VAL A 63 1.91 -14.45 0.41
N LEU A 64 1.54 -13.92 1.58
CA LEU A 64 0.94 -14.69 2.67
C LEU A 64 -0.38 -15.33 2.20
N VAL A 65 -1.30 -14.54 1.64
CA VAL A 65 -2.59 -15.05 1.15
C VAL A 65 -2.41 -16.10 0.06
N ALA A 66 -1.51 -15.88 -0.90
CA ALA A 66 -1.19 -16.82 -1.96
C ALA A 66 -0.60 -18.13 -1.42
N THR A 67 0.28 -18.03 -0.42
CA THR A 67 0.89 -19.20 0.23
C THR A 67 -0.14 -20.02 0.98
N TYR A 68 -1.03 -19.38 1.76
CA TYR A 68 -2.09 -20.08 2.49
C TYR A 68 -3.11 -20.75 1.55
N ARG A 69 -3.48 -20.10 0.45
CA ARG A 69 -4.42 -20.68 -0.53
C ARG A 69 -3.88 -21.90 -1.27
N ARG A 70 -2.56 -22.07 -1.40
CA ARG A 70 -1.95 -23.23 -2.07
C ARG A 70 -1.85 -24.48 -1.19
N ARG A 71 -1.99 -24.33 0.14
CA ARG A 71 -1.84 -25.43 1.11
C ARG A 71 -3.18 -26.06 1.54
N VAL A 72 -4.29 -25.51 1.08
CA VAL A 72 -5.66 -26.02 1.29
C VAL A 72 -6.18 -26.55 -0.04
#